data_AF-A0A3S0H495-F1
#
_entry.id   AF-A0A3S0H495-F1
#
_cell.length_a   1.000
_cell.length_b   1.000
_cell.length_c   1.000
_cell.angle_alpha   90.00
_cell.angle_beta   90.00
_cell.angle_gamma   90.00
#
_symmetry.space_group_name_H-M   'P 1'
#
loop_
_entity.id
_entity.type
_entity.pdbx_description
1 polymer ?
#
loop_
_entity_poly.entity_id
_entity_poly.type
_entity_poly.pdbx_seq_one_letter_code
_entity_poly.pdbx_strand_id
1 'polypeptide(L)'
;MTISFDLNLDHTYAEELRRQHPDALQAQELITELEDKIGAAVNLVHERHGVLPAVGDRVEVDSDWVVITARTFGQDGSVWLSAGQFAL
;
A
#
# COMPACT_ATOMS: atom_id res chain seq x y z
N MET A 1 16.26 -13.52 4.67
CA MET A 1 16.70 -12.12 4.76
C MET A 1 15.45 -11.31 4.95
N THR A 2 15.33 -10.54 6.03
CA THR A 2 14.13 -9.75 6.33
C THR A 2 14.28 -8.40 5.65
N ILE A 3 13.38 -8.04 4.75
CA ILE A 3 13.35 -6.72 4.12
C ILE A 3 12.30 -5.88 4.84
N SER A 4 12.73 -4.81 5.50
CA SER A 4 11.81 -3.81 6.08
C SER A 4 11.31 -2.89 4.98
N PHE A 5 10.00 -2.62 4.97
CA PHE A 5 9.39 -1.66 4.06
C PHE A 5 8.35 -0.81 4.78
N ASP A 6 8.19 0.42 4.30
CA ASP A 6 7.09 1.32 4.63
C ASP A 6 6.10 1.37 3.47
N LEU A 7 4.82 1.59 3.78
CA LEU A 7 3.76 1.63 2.77
C LEU A 7 2.82 2.80 3.01
N ASN A 8 2.51 3.52 1.95
CA ASN A 8 1.45 4.52 1.94
C ASN A 8 0.50 4.33 0.75
N LEU A 9 -0.72 4.85 0.88
CA LEU A 9 -1.59 4.99 -0.28
C LEU A 9 -1.00 6.00 -1.29
N ASP A 10 -1.26 5.75 -2.57
CA ASP A 10 -1.03 6.73 -3.62
C ASP A 10 -1.77 8.02 -3.28
N HIS A 11 -1.14 9.16 -3.56
CA HIS A 11 -1.70 10.46 -3.22
C HIS A 11 -3.12 10.65 -3.81
N THR A 12 -3.33 10.22 -5.05
CA THR A 12 -4.64 10.33 -5.72
C THR A 12 -5.68 9.48 -5.02
N TYR A 13 -5.29 8.28 -4.59
CA TYR A 13 -6.21 7.37 -3.91
C TYR A 13 -6.56 7.87 -2.50
N ALA A 14 -5.56 8.34 -1.74
CA ALA A 14 -5.78 8.94 -0.43
C ALA A 14 -6.68 10.19 -0.51
N GLU A 15 -6.47 11.05 -1.51
CA GLU A 15 -7.32 12.24 -1.72
C GLU A 15 -8.76 11.87 -2.08
N GLU A 16 -8.97 10.81 -2.86
CA GLU A 16 -10.31 10.34 -3.19
C GLU A 16 -11.05 9.83 -1.94
N LEU A 17 -10.38 9.08 -1.07
CA LEU A 17 -10.95 8.67 0.22
C LEU A 17 -11.30 9.89 1.10
N ARG A 18 -10.42 10.91 1.15
CA ARG A 18 -10.71 12.16 1.87
C ARG A 18 -11.91 12.92 1.30
N ARG A 19 -12.17 12.85 -0.01
CA ARG A 19 -13.35 13.47 -0.61
C ARG A 19 -14.64 12.72 -0.30
N GLN A 20 -14.59 11.38 -0.25
CA GLN A 20 -15.73 10.54 0.05
C GLN A 20 -16.13 10.59 1.53
N HIS A 21 -15.19 10.91 2.41
CA HIS A 21 -15.39 11.00 3.86
C HIS A 21 -15.12 12.43 4.37
N PRO A 22 -16.15 13.30 4.47
CA PRO A 22 -15.99 14.71 4.84
C PRO A 22 -15.42 14.94 6.26
N ASP A 23 -15.52 13.94 7.11
CA ASP A 23 -14.88 13.94 8.42
C ASP A 23 -13.41 13.54 8.27
N ALA A 24 -12.50 14.48 8.55
CA ALA A 24 -11.07 14.29 8.36
C ALA A 24 -10.47 13.20 9.26
N LEU A 25 -11.03 13.00 10.46
CA LEU A 25 -10.57 11.95 11.37
C LEU A 25 -10.98 10.58 10.81
N GLN A 26 -12.24 10.43 10.42
CA GLN A 26 -12.74 9.21 9.82
C GLN A 26 -11.98 8.85 8.54
N ALA A 27 -11.71 9.83 7.67
CA ALA A 27 -10.93 9.60 6.46
C ALA A 27 -9.52 9.12 6.78
N GLN A 28 -8.86 9.72 7.77
CA GLN A 28 -7.51 9.32 8.16
C GLN A 28 -7.48 7.93 8.80
N GLU A 29 -8.47 7.58 9.64
CA GLU A 29 -8.61 6.24 10.21
C GLU A 29 -8.75 5.18 9.11
N LEU A 30 -9.59 5.44 8.11
CA LEU A 30 -9.78 4.54 6.97
C LEU A 30 -8.50 4.37 6.14
N ILE A 31 -7.79 5.47 5.87
CA ILE A 31 -6.51 5.44 5.15
C ILE A 31 -5.51 4.58 5.92
N THR A 32 -5.34 4.81 7.22
CA THR A 32 -4.42 4.02 8.05
C THR A 32 -4.79 2.54 8.08
N GLU A 33 -6.08 2.21 8.25
CA GLU A 33 -6.54 0.81 8.22
C GLU A 33 -6.26 0.14 6.87
N LEU A 34 -6.44 0.85 5.76
CA LEU A 34 -6.11 0.34 4.43
C LEU A 34 -4.60 0.15 4.24
N GLU A 35 -3.78 1.10 4.68
CA GLU A 35 -2.32 0.97 4.63
C GLU A 35 -1.84 -0.26 5.43
N ASP A 36 -2.40 -0.49 6.61
CA ASP A 36 -2.08 -1.67 7.44
C ASP A 36 -2.48 -2.98 6.74
N LYS A 37 -3.68 -3.06 6.15
CA LYS A 37 -4.15 -4.24 5.41
C LYS A 37 -3.29 -4.54 4.19
N ILE A 38 -2.96 -3.52 3.41
CA ILE A 38 -2.08 -3.67 2.24
C ILE A 38 -0.68 -4.09 2.70
N GLY A 39 -0.14 -3.46 3.75
CA GLY A 39 1.15 -3.82 4.33
C GLY A 39 1.20 -5.28 4.76
N ALA A 40 0.16 -5.78 5.44
CA ALA A 40 0.06 -7.19 5.83
C ALA A 40 0.04 -8.13 4.61
N ALA A 41 -0.69 -7.78 3.54
CA ALA A 41 -0.74 -8.57 2.31
C ALA A 41 0.61 -8.57 1.57
N VAL A 42 1.29 -7.43 1.49
CA VAL A 42 2.64 -7.32 0.91
C VAL A 42 3.64 -8.16 1.71
N ASN A 43 3.57 -8.11 3.05
CA ASN A 43 4.44 -8.92 3.89
C ASN A 43 4.20 -10.42 3.65
N LEU A 44 2.94 -10.85 3.50
CA LEU A 44 2.60 -12.23 3.15
C LEU A 44 3.18 -12.67 1.79
N VAL A 45 3.16 -11.78 0.78
CA VAL A 45 3.82 -12.04 -0.51
C VAL A 45 5.33 -12.21 -0.32
N HIS A 46 5.97 -11.34 0.45
CA HIS A 46 7.40 -11.43 0.74
C HIS A 46 7.76 -12.72 1.48
N GLU A 47 7.00 -13.12 2.49
CA GLU A 47 7.21 -14.34 3.25
C GLU A 47 7.07 -15.59 2.37
N ARG A 48 6.14 -15.59 1.41
CA ARG A 48 5.88 -16.73 0.52
C ARG A 48 6.86 -16.85 -0.64
N HIS A 49 7.24 -15.72 -1.24
CA HIS A 49 7.97 -15.70 -2.50
C HIS A 49 9.40 -15.15 -2.38
N GLY A 50 9.77 -14.58 -1.23
CA GLY A 50 11.08 -13.98 -0.99
C GLY A 50 11.30 -12.67 -1.75
N VAL A 51 10.27 -12.10 -2.36
CA VAL A 51 10.34 -10.88 -3.16
C VAL A 51 9.28 -9.88 -2.71
N LEU A 52 9.63 -8.59 -2.76
CA LEU A 52 8.64 -7.53 -2.63
C LEU A 52 7.99 -7.29 -4.01
N PRO A 53 6.67 -6.99 -4.04
CA PRO A 53 5.99 -6.51 -5.23
C PRO A 53 6.74 -5.36 -5.93
N ALA A 54 6.76 -5.38 -7.25
CA ALA A 54 7.30 -4.31 -8.10
C ALA A 54 6.20 -3.33 -8.53
N VAL A 55 6.60 -2.19 -9.08
CA VAL A 55 5.67 -1.23 -9.67
C VAL A 55 4.89 -1.90 -10.81
N GLY A 56 3.56 -1.76 -10.78
CA GLY A 56 2.63 -2.40 -11.72
C GLY A 56 2.12 -3.77 -11.27
N ASP A 57 2.77 -4.40 -10.28
CA ASP A 57 2.26 -5.63 -9.68
C ASP A 57 0.97 -5.33 -8.90
N ARG A 58 0.13 -6.37 -8.81
CA ARG A 58 -1.14 -6.32 -8.11
C ARG A 58 -1.06 -7.18 -6.87
N VAL A 59 -1.61 -6.68 -5.78
CA VAL A 59 -1.69 -7.39 -4.51
C VAL A 59 -3.16 -7.54 -4.15
N GLU A 60 -3.57 -8.77 -3.90
CA GLU A 60 -4.91 -9.07 -3.40
C GLU A 60 -4.97 -8.70 -1.91
N VAL A 61 -5.97 -7.90 -1.56
CA VAL A 61 -6.19 -7.43 -0.19
C VAL A 61 -7.67 -7.67 0.12
N ASP A 62 -7.92 -8.57 1.08
CA ASP A 62 -9.25 -9.12 1.39
C ASP A 62 -9.94 -9.77 0.18
N SER A 63 -10.72 -8.99 -0.60
CA SER A 63 -11.40 -9.44 -1.82
C SER A 63 -11.29 -8.43 -2.97
N ASP A 64 -10.45 -7.42 -2.80
CA ASP A 64 -10.14 -6.40 -3.78
C ASP A 64 -8.68 -6.49 -4.20
N TRP A 65 -8.32 -5.73 -5.23
CA TRP A 65 -6.95 -5.63 -5.72
C TRP A 65 -6.45 -4.20 -5.54
N VAL A 66 -5.18 -4.08 -5.16
CA VAL A 66 -4.43 -2.83 -5.24
C VAL A 66 -3.27 -2.99 -6.21
N VAL A 67 -2.81 -1.89 -6.77
CA VAL A 67 -1.63 -1.86 -7.65
C VAL A 67 -0.50 -1.09 -6.97
N ILE A 68 0.72 -1.61 -7.02
CA ILE A 68 1.88 -0.86 -6.57
C ILE A 68 2.19 0.22 -7.60
N THR A 69 2.03 1.49 -7.24
CA THR A 69 2.23 2.64 -8.13
C THR A 69 3.65 3.17 -8.06
N ALA A 70 4.32 3.02 -6.92
CA ALA A 70 5.72 3.43 -6.76
C ALA A 70 6.48 2.50 -5.83
N ARG A 71 7.79 2.38 -6.09
CA ARG A 71 8.77 1.77 -5.20
C ARG A 71 10.01 2.63 -5.16
N THR A 72 10.32 3.17 -3.99
CA THR A 72 11.49 4.01 -3.74
C THR A 72 12.36 3.41 -2.64
N PHE A 73 13.58 3.93 -2.51
CA PHE A 73 14.58 3.39 -1.60
C PHE A 73 15.17 4.52 -0.76
N GLY A 74 15.19 4.35 0.56
CA GLY A 74 15.92 5.22 1.48
C GLY A 74 17.42 4.98 1.39
N GLN A 75 18.22 5.98 1.77
CA GLN A 75 19.69 5.84 1.83
C GLN A 75 20.13 4.81 2.88
N ASP A 76 19.28 4.53 3.86
CA ASP A 76 19.46 3.49 4.89
C ASP A 76 19.11 2.08 4.41
N GLY A 77 18.66 1.93 3.16
CA GLY A 77 18.25 0.66 2.58
C GLY A 77 16.79 0.30 2.85
N SER A 78 16.00 1.18 3.47
CA SER A 78 14.54 1.01 3.59
C SER A 78 13.87 1.01 2.21
N VAL A 79 12.85 0.18 2.04
CA VAL A 79 12.01 0.19 0.83
C VAL A 79 10.72 0.93 1.15
N TRP A 80 10.31 1.83 0.27
CA TRP A 80 9.06 2.57 0.39
C TRP A 80 8.15 2.19 -0.77
N LEU A 81 6.93 1.77 -0.45
CA LEU A 81 5.92 1.36 -1.42
C LEU A 81 4.77 2.35 -1.41
N SER A 82 4.24 2.63 -2.61
CA SER A 82 2.96 3.31 -2.76
C SER A 82 1.96 2.40 -3.45
N ALA A 83 0.75 2.33 -2.92
CA ALA A 83 -0.33 1.48 -3.43
C ALA A 83 -1.55 2.32 -3.84
N GLY A 84 -2.02 2.11 -5.07
CA GLY A 84 -3.22 2.73 -5.61
C GLY A 84 -4.37 1.74 -5.73
N GLN A 85 -5.59 2.26 -5.87
CA GLN A 85 -6.76 1.46 -6.21
C GLN A 85 -6.56 0.81 -7.58
N PHE A 86 -6.82 -0.50 -7.68
CA PHE A 86 -6.90 -1.16 -8.98
C PHE A 86 -8.32 -1.03 -9.55
N ALA A 87 -8.51 -0.10 -10.49
CA ALA A 87 -9.73 -0.01 -11.27
C ALA A 87 -9.65 -0.94 -12.49
N LEU A 88 -10.65 -1.82 -12.64
CA LEU A 88 -10.82 -2.72 -13.80
C LEU A 88 -11.28 -1.98 -15.06
#